data_AF-A0AAV4Q5A2-F1
#
_entry.id   AF-A0AAV4Q5A2-F1
#
_cell.length_a   1.000
_cell.length_b   1.000
_cell.length_c   1.000
_cell.angle_alpha   90.00
_cell.angle_beta   90.00
_cell.angle_gamma   90.00
#
_symmetry.space_group_name_H-M   'P 1'
#
loop_
_entity.id
_entity.type
_entity.pdbx_description
1 polymer ?
#
loop_
_entity_poly.entity_id
_entity_poly.type
_entity_poly.pdbx_seq_one_letter_code
_entity_poly.pdbx_strand_id
1 'polypeptide(L)'
;MGYKLSDEGEDAESSAHIFNNLTFWNYFETQVLTKAWKCDFPPNLLTDTLNKDAELYTDDSVFQKRRRWILKLVQNDTMWITFVLGACKELANKHKGPYSKELNELHMMEPFQDFVDHIGFFYKVASIMKSRGQTVHVYGQDSSKIHDIDKLDPIMMIGYSERFEDNVTTSVWNHCVDRHTTVNRHHQAHCLWHDCCTNENEEYTCCDDMRTKAVREMICDKVSRRVQKGLGGRLTEDMWNVEEAYFKGLTEDWVVKAMDMMHSMRRI
;
A
#
# COMPACT_ATOMS: atom_id res chain seq x y z
N MET A 1 -9.86 -22.37 -43.43
CA MET A 1 -8.72 -22.44 -42.50
C MET A 1 -8.77 -21.20 -41.62
N GLY A 2 -9.28 -21.34 -40.40
CA GLY A 2 -9.31 -20.26 -39.43
C GLY A 2 -7.96 -20.18 -38.71
N TYR A 3 -7.30 -19.03 -38.78
CA TYR A 3 -6.14 -18.74 -37.95
C TYR A 3 -6.63 -18.43 -36.54
N LYS A 4 -6.30 -19.32 -35.60
CA LYS A 4 -6.28 -18.99 -34.16
C LYS A 4 -5.12 -18.01 -33.95
N LEU A 5 -5.45 -16.79 -33.54
CA LEU A 5 -4.50 -15.89 -32.89
C LEU A 5 -4.17 -16.50 -31.52
N SER A 6 -2.88 -16.70 -31.26
CA SER A 6 -2.36 -17.27 -30.03
C SER A 6 -2.51 -16.31 -28.85
N ASP A 7 -2.76 -16.92 -27.69
CA ASP A 7 -2.91 -16.35 -26.35
C ASP A 7 -1.58 -15.79 -25.76
N GLU A 8 -0.71 -15.23 -26.60
CA GLU A 8 0.64 -14.79 -26.18
C GLU A 8 0.64 -13.49 -25.36
N GLY A 9 -0.52 -12.89 -25.09
CA GLY A 9 -0.67 -11.65 -24.34
C GLY A 9 -0.71 -11.81 -22.81
N GLU A 10 -1.21 -12.94 -22.28
CA GLU A 10 -1.39 -13.11 -20.83
C GLU A 10 -0.14 -13.60 -20.11
N ASP A 11 0.69 -14.43 -20.76
CA ASP A 11 1.91 -15.02 -20.17
C ASP A 11 3.06 -14.01 -20.04
N ALA A 12 3.19 -13.07 -20.99
CA ALA A 12 4.22 -12.01 -20.91
C ALA A 12 3.95 -11.03 -19.75
N GLU A 13 2.68 -10.80 -19.43
CA GLU A 13 2.25 -9.83 -18.42
C GLU A 13 2.44 -10.36 -16.98
N SER A 14 2.29 -11.68 -16.77
CA SER A 14 2.55 -12.31 -15.46
C SER A 14 4.04 -12.28 -15.10
N SER A 15 4.94 -12.41 -16.09
CA SER A 15 6.39 -12.32 -15.88
C SER A 15 6.87 -10.93 -15.44
N ALA A 16 6.04 -9.89 -15.66
CA ALA A 16 6.39 -8.50 -15.43
C ALA A 16 6.01 -7.98 -14.02
N HIS A 17 5.39 -8.79 -13.16
CA HIS A 17 5.04 -8.38 -11.80
C HIS A 17 6.28 -8.27 -10.91
N ILE A 18 6.34 -7.27 -10.03
CA ILE A 18 7.54 -6.99 -9.21
C ILE A 18 7.87 -8.15 -8.24
N PHE A 19 6.87 -8.86 -7.71
CA PHE A 19 7.06 -10.10 -6.91
C PHE A 19 7.61 -11.30 -7.71
N ASN A 20 7.70 -11.19 -9.04
CA ASN A 20 8.40 -12.17 -9.89
C ASN A 20 9.85 -11.79 -10.18
N ASN A 21 10.27 -10.57 -9.84
CA ASN A 21 11.68 -10.20 -9.80
C ASN A 21 12.35 -10.84 -8.57
N LEU A 22 13.38 -11.66 -8.80
CA LEU A 22 14.05 -12.41 -7.73
C LEU A 22 14.73 -11.51 -6.68
N THR A 23 15.36 -10.41 -7.11
CA THR A 23 16.01 -9.46 -6.19
C THR A 23 14.99 -8.80 -5.28
N PHE A 24 13.87 -8.35 -5.84
CA PHE A 24 12.79 -7.77 -5.05
C PHE A 24 12.15 -8.82 -4.14
N TRP A 25 11.86 -10.02 -4.66
CA TRP A 25 11.26 -11.10 -3.89
C TRP A 25 12.09 -11.46 -2.65
N ASN A 26 13.39 -11.67 -2.81
CA ASN A 26 14.28 -11.99 -1.68
C ASN A 26 14.32 -10.86 -0.64
N TYR A 27 14.28 -9.60 -1.09
CA TYR A 27 14.21 -8.46 -0.19
C TYR A 27 12.86 -8.41 0.55
N PHE A 28 11.75 -8.56 -0.16
CA PHE A 28 10.41 -8.61 0.40
C PHE A 28 10.26 -9.75 1.42
N GLU A 29 10.67 -10.95 1.06
CA GLU A 29 10.67 -12.11 1.94
C GLU A 29 11.46 -11.83 3.23
N THR A 30 12.64 -11.22 3.12
CA THR A 30 13.43 -10.80 4.27
C THR A 30 12.64 -9.81 5.15
N GLN A 31 12.03 -8.78 4.57
CA GLN A 31 11.24 -7.79 5.33
C GLN A 31 10.03 -8.43 6.03
N VAL A 32 9.35 -9.39 5.39
CA VAL A 32 8.21 -10.12 5.99
C VAL A 32 8.68 -11.02 7.13
N LEU A 33 9.79 -11.74 6.94
CA LEU A 33 10.38 -12.61 7.97
C LEU A 33 10.88 -11.82 9.19
N THR A 34 11.45 -10.64 8.97
CA THR A 34 11.86 -9.72 10.04
C THR A 34 10.69 -8.91 10.61
N LYS A 35 9.46 -9.16 10.14
CA LYS A 35 8.21 -8.53 10.62
C LYS A 35 8.20 -7.01 10.50
N ALA A 36 8.82 -6.46 9.46
CA ALA A 36 8.82 -5.01 9.20
C ALA A 36 7.42 -4.46 8.86
N TRP A 37 6.40 -5.32 8.76
CA TRP A 37 4.98 -4.96 8.62
C TRP A 37 4.28 -4.72 9.97
N LYS A 38 4.86 -5.13 11.09
CA LYS A 38 4.16 -5.19 12.37
C LYS A 38 3.85 -3.78 12.88
N CYS A 39 2.58 -3.57 13.20
CA CYS A 39 2.06 -2.25 13.58
C CYS A 39 1.87 -2.06 15.09
N ASP A 40 2.15 -3.07 15.91
CA ASP A 40 2.04 -2.99 17.38
C ASP A 40 0.72 -2.35 17.88
N PHE A 41 -0.41 -2.67 17.24
CA PHE A 41 -1.72 -2.25 17.72
C PHE A 41 -1.99 -2.75 19.15
N PRO A 42 -2.92 -2.12 19.88
CA PRO A 42 -3.35 -2.61 21.18
C PRO A 42 -3.73 -4.11 21.10
N PRO A 43 -3.19 -4.97 21.99
CA PRO A 43 -3.37 -6.43 21.89
C PRO A 43 -4.82 -6.91 21.87
N ASN A 44 -5.70 -6.11 22.47
CA ASN A 44 -7.12 -6.36 22.62
C ASN A 44 -7.98 -5.51 21.67
N LEU A 45 -7.41 -4.76 20.72
CA LEU A 45 -8.16 -3.91 19.80
C LEU A 45 -9.28 -4.69 19.09
N LEU A 46 -8.98 -5.89 18.58
CA LEU A 46 -9.95 -6.71 17.86
C LEU A 46 -11.07 -7.27 18.75
N THR A 47 -10.77 -7.57 20.02
CA THR A 47 -11.74 -8.11 20.98
C THR A 47 -12.60 -7.03 21.60
N ASP A 48 -12.00 -5.90 21.97
CA ASP A 48 -12.67 -4.78 22.63
C ASP A 48 -13.66 -4.09 21.70
N THR A 49 -13.37 -4.07 20.40
CA THR A 49 -14.22 -3.43 19.39
C THR A 49 -15.26 -4.36 18.78
N LEU A 50 -15.20 -5.68 19.06
CA LEU A 50 -15.95 -6.68 18.32
C LEU A 50 -17.47 -6.45 18.34
N ASN A 51 -18.05 -6.29 19.53
CA ASN A 51 -19.51 -6.15 19.67
C ASN A 51 -20.01 -4.82 19.08
N LYS A 52 -19.27 -3.73 19.35
CA LYS A 52 -19.59 -2.41 18.83
C LYS A 52 -19.55 -2.37 17.30
N ASP A 53 -18.50 -2.96 16.70
CA ASP A 53 -18.34 -2.99 15.26
C ASP A 53 -19.34 -3.96 14.60
N ALA A 54 -19.74 -5.05 15.27
CA ALA A 54 -20.75 -6.00 14.78
C ALA A 54 -22.14 -5.36 14.59
N GLU A 55 -22.52 -4.40 15.46
CA GLU A 55 -23.80 -3.67 15.36
C GLU A 55 -23.94 -2.86 14.07
N LEU A 56 -22.84 -2.63 13.34
CA LEU A 56 -22.85 -1.93 12.05
C LEU A 56 -23.29 -2.83 10.88
N TYR A 57 -23.43 -4.14 11.11
CA TYR A 57 -23.76 -5.12 10.08
C TYR A 57 -25.19 -5.63 10.26
N THR A 58 -25.89 -5.82 9.13
CA THR A 58 -27.18 -6.55 9.13
C THR A 58 -26.96 -8.06 9.25
N ASP A 59 -25.88 -8.56 8.65
CA ASP A 59 -25.36 -9.92 8.80
C ASP A 59 -23.86 -9.83 9.11
N ASP A 60 -23.48 -10.17 10.33
CA ASP A 60 -22.11 -10.09 10.82
C ASP A 60 -21.34 -11.42 10.68
N SER A 61 -21.92 -12.44 10.01
CA SER A 61 -21.34 -13.79 9.97
C SER A 61 -19.92 -13.82 9.38
N VAL A 62 -19.70 -13.14 8.25
CA VAL A 62 -18.39 -13.01 7.61
C VAL A 62 -17.46 -12.14 8.45
N PHE A 63 -17.94 -11.02 8.98
CA PHE A 63 -17.19 -10.15 9.90
C PHE A 63 -16.66 -10.94 11.10
N GLN A 64 -17.52 -11.68 11.80
CA GLN A 64 -17.17 -12.52 12.95
C GLN A 64 -16.20 -13.65 12.56
N LYS A 65 -16.38 -14.26 11.39
CA LYS A 65 -15.46 -15.29 10.86
C LYS A 65 -14.06 -14.68 10.63
N ARG A 66 -13.98 -13.54 9.94
CA ARG A 66 -12.73 -12.82 9.64
C ARG A 66 -12.01 -12.38 10.92
N ARG A 67 -12.70 -11.73 11.85
CA ARG A 67 -12.13 -11.29 13.15
C ARG A 67 -11.58 -12.47 13.95
N ARG A 68 -12.31 -13.59 14.06
CA ARG A 68 -11.84 -14.80 14.76
C ARG A 68 -10.65 -15.47 14.08
N TRP A 69 -10.61 -15.47 12.75
CA TRP A 69 -9.50 -16.05 12.01
C TRP A 69 -8.22 -15.25 12.23
N ILE A 70 -8.27 -13.92 12.13
CA ILE A 70 -7.11 -13.05 12.35
C ILE A 70 -6.61 -13.10 13.79
N LEU A 71 -7.50 -13.21 14.78
CA LEU A 71 -7.08 -13.40 16.17
C LEU A 71 -6.15 -14.63 16.34
N LYS A 72 -6.36 -15.69 15.56
CA LYS A 72 -5.46 -16.87 15.55
C LYS A 72 -4.12 -16.55 14.90
N LEU A 73 -4.11 -15.73 13.85
CA LEU A 73 -2.90 -15.36 13.11
C LEU A 73 -2.02 -14.38 13.87
N VAL A 74 -2.61 -13.40 14.54
CA VAL A 74 -1.88 -12.46 15.42
C VAL A 74 -1.13 -13.21 16.53
N GLN A 75 -1.63 -14.39 16.93
CA GLN A 75 -0.99 -15.26 17.92
C GLN A 75 0.03 -16.24 17.30
N ASN A 76 0.14 -16.30 15.97
CA ASN A 76 0.98 -17.25 15.24
C ASN A 76 1.62 -16.59 14.00
N ASP A 77 2.73 -15.86 14.24
CA ASP A 77 3.45 -15.15 13.20
C ASP A 77 3.92 -16.06 12.06
N THR A 78 4.32 -17.30 12.35
CA THR A 78 4.77 -18.25 11.30
C THR A 78 3.64 -18.54 10.31
N MET A 79 2.41 -18.72 10.82
CA MET A 79 1.24 -18.95 9.98
C MET A 79 0.92 -17.71 9.15
N TRP A 80 0.97 -16.51 9.74
CA TRP A 80 0.72 -15.28 9.01
C TRP A 80 1.77 -15.00 7.93
N ILE A 81 3.06 -15.17 8.24
CA ILE A 81 4.16 -15.01 7.28
C ILE A 81 3.98 -15.97 6.09
N THR A 82 3.69 -17.24 6.38
CA THR A 82 3.45 -18.25 5.34
C THR A 82 2.28 -17.84 4.45
N PHE A 83 1.19 -17.38 5.06
CA PHE A 83 0.01 -16.90 4.35
C PHE A 83 0.31 -15.70 3.47
N VAL A 84 0.98 -14.66 3.99
CA VAL A 84 1.32 -13.44 3.25
C VAL A 84 2.21 -13.73 2.05
N LEU A 85 3.29 -14.48 2.25
CA LEU A 85 4.22 -14.84 1.17
C LEU A 85 3.51 -15.69 0.11
N GLY A 86 2.72 -16.67 0.55
CA GLY A 86 1.92 -17.52 -0.33
C GLY A 86 0.92 -16.73 -1.16
N ALA A 87 0.10 -15.89 -0.52
CA ALA A 87 -0.89 -15.04 -1.18
C ALA A 87 -0.25 -14.07 -2.17
N CYS A 88 0.81 -13.35 -1.79
CA CYS A 88 1.53 -12.46 -2.72
C CYS A 88 2.01 -13.20 -3.96
N LYS A 89 2.53 -14.42 -3.81
CA LYS A 89 3.04 -15.21 -4.93
C LYS A 89 1.93 -15.75 -5.82
N GLU A 90 0.83 -16.21 -5.24
CA GLU A 90 -0.36 -16.63 -5.99
C GLU A 90 -0.92 -15.47 -6.84
N LEU A 91 -1.18 -14.32 -6.21
CA LEU A 91 -1.79 -13.17 -6.87
C LEU A 91 -0.86 -12.55 -7.93
N ALA A 92 0.44 -12.42 -7.65
CA ALA A 92 1.41 -11.92 -8.63
C ALA A 92 1.52 -12.80 -9.88
N ASN A 93 1.25 -14.11 -9.74
CA ASN A 93 1.23 -15.06 -10.86
C ASN A 93 -0.16 -15.23 -11.49
N LYS A 94 -1.16 -14.42 -11.08
CA LYS A 94 -2.56 -14.58 -11.46
C LYS A 94 -3.08 -16.01 -11.21
N HIS A 95 -2.50 -16.72 -10.23
CA HIS A 95 -2.83 -18.10 -9.89
C HIS A 95 -3.78 -18.14 -8.69
N LYS A 96 -4.84 -18.94 -8.79
CA LYS A 96 -5.78 -19.18 -7.69
C LYS A 96 -5.40 -20.46 -6.95
N GLY A 97 -4.76 -20.33 -5.80
CA GLY A 97 -4.39 -21.41 -4.91
C GLY A 97 -5.09 -21.34 -3.54
N PRO A 98 -4.59 -22.09 -2.54
CA PRO A 98 -5.19 -22.12 -1.20
C PRO A 98 -5.24 -20.75 -0.51
N TYR A 99 -4.21 -19.91 -0.65
CA TYR A 99 -4.14 -18.63 0.08
C TYR A 99 -5.13 -17.60 -0.48
N SER A 100 -5.17 -17.46 -1.80
CA SER A 100 -6.16 -16.62 -2.49
C SER A 100 -7.59 -17.11 -2.27
N LYS A 101 -7.82 -18.43 -2.21
CA LYS A 101 -9.14 -18.97 -1.84
C LYS A 101 -9.54 -18.55 -0.43
N GLU A 102 -8.63 -18.64 0.54
CA GLU A 102 -8.89 -18.25 1.93
C GLU A 102 -9.14 -16.73 2.05
N LEU A 103 -8.37 -15.89 1.35
CA LEU A 103 -8.65 -14.44 1.23
C LEU A 103 -10.09 -14.17 0.75
N ASN A 104 -10.53 -14.87 -0.30
CA ASN A 104 -11.87 -14.71 -0.85
C ASN A 104 -12.96 -15.18 0.12
N GLU A 105 -12.74 -16.29 0.82
CA GLU A 105 -13.68 -16.82 1.84
C GLU A 105 -13.82 -15.95 3.09
N LEU A 106 -12.89 -15.01 3.29
CA LEU A 106 -12.86 -14.10 4.43
C LEU A 106 -13.19 -12.66 4.04
N HIS A 107 -13.49 -12.39 2.76
CA HIS A 107 -13.70 -11.04 2.21
C HIS A 107 -12.51 -10.13 2.53
N MET A 108 -11.32 -10.60 2.15
CA MET A 108 -10.04 -9.88 2.27
C MET A 108 -9.27 -9.85 0.93
N MET A 109 -9.89 -10.35 -0.14
CA MET A 109 -9.23 -10.49 -1.44
C MET A 109 -8.94 -9.13 -2.05
N GLU A 110 -9.94 -8.24 -2.08
CA GLU A 110 -9.81 -6.92 -2.71
C GLU A 110 -8.70 -6.08 -2.09
N PRO A 111 -8.63 -5.85 -0.77
CA PRO A 111 -7.55 -5.05 -0.19
C PRO A 111 -6.18 -5.71 -0.32
N PHE A 112 -6.09 -7.04 -0.27
CA PHE A 112 -4.82 -7.74 -0.43
C PHE A 112 -4.31 -7.67 -1.87
N GLN A 113 -5.19 -7.91 -2.85
CA GLN A 113 -4.88 -7.75 -4.27
C GLN A 113 -4.52 -6.29 -4.59
N ASP A 114 -5.25 -5.32 -4.03
CA ASP A 114 -4.95 -3.90 -4.20
C ASP A 114 -3.54 -3.56 -3.70
N PHE A 115 -3.09 -4.11 -2.56
CA PHE A 115 -1.71 -3.99 -2.11
C PHE A 115 -0.74 -4.59 -3.13
N VAL A 116 -0.94 -5.85 -3.54
CA VAL A 116 -0.02 -6.55 -4.46
C VAL A 116 0.15 -5.78 -5.77
N ASP A 117 -0.96 -5.37 -6.38
CA ASP A 117 -0.97 -4.64 -7.65
C ASP A 117 -0.36 -3.25 -7.51
N HIS A 118 -0.71 -2.54 -6.44
CA HIS A 118 -0.20 -1.19 -6.17
C HIS A 118 1.31 -1.20 -6.04
N ILE A 119 1.90 -2.18 -5.35
CA ILE A 119 3.36 -2.33 -5.27
C ILE A 119 3.96 -2.53 -6.67
N GLY A 120 3.32 -3.35 -7.51
CA GLY A 120 3.71 -3.50 -8.91
C GLY A 120 3.75 -2.18 -9.69
N PHE A 121 2.70 -1.36 -9.59
CA PHE A 121 2.65 -0.06 -10.26
C PHE A 121 3.57 0.98 -9.63
N PHE A 122 3.70 1.00 -8.31
CA PHE A 122 4.58 1.90 -7.58
C PHE A 122 6.02 1.76 -8.07
N TYR A 123 6.55 0.53 -8.17
CA TYR A 123 7.92 0.32 -8.66
C TYR A 123 8.10 0.65 -10.15
N LYS A 124 7.06 0.47 -10.98
CA LYS A 124 7.08 0.92 -12.39
C LYS A 124 7.19 2.44 -12.48
N VAL A 125 6.37 3.17 -11.72
CA VAL A 125 6.40 4.65 -11.67
C VAL A 125 7.71 5.16 -11.07
N ALA A 126 8.17 4.57 -9.98
CA ALA A 126 9.45 4.92 -9.34
C ALA A 126 10.64 4.77 -10.29
N SER A 127 10.64 3.74 -11.16
CA SER A 127 11.65 3.56 -12.20
C SER A 127 11.65 4.70 -13.22
N ILE A 128 10.46 5.14 -13.67
CA ILE A 128 10.32 6.28 -14.59
C ILE A 128 10.75 7.59 -13.92
N MET A 129 10.35 7.82 -12.66
CA MET A 129 10.77 9.01 -11.92
C MET A 129 12.30 9.03 -11.75
N LYS A 130 12.91 7.89 -11.44
CA LYS A 130 14.37 7.75 -11.32
C LYS A 130 15.09 8.05 -12.64
N SER A 131 14.61 7.56 -13.79
CA SER A 131 15.24 7.84 -15.09
C SER A 131 15.17 9.32 -15.48
N ARG A 132 14.27 10.08 -14.86
CA ARG A 132 14.09 11.53 -15.02
C ARG A 132 14.70 12.36 -13.88
N GLY A 133 15.58 11.76 -13.06
CA GLY A 133 16.30 12.45 -11.99
C GLY A 133 15.51 12.64 -10.68
N GLN A 134 14.30 12.08 -10.57
CA GLN A 134 13.46 12.14 -9.37
C GLN A 134 13.46 10.78 -8.64
N THR A 135 14.58 10.42 -8.02
CA THR A 135 14.69 9.14 -7.29
C THR A 135 13.72 9.07 -6.11
N VAL A 136 12.86 8.05 -6.10
CA VAL A 136 11.90 7.78 -5.01
C VAL A 136 12.60 7.00 -3.90
N HIS A 137 12.43 7.48 -2.66
CA HIS A 137 12.92 6.82 -1.45
C HIS A 137 11.73 6.52 -0.56
N VAL A 138 11.50 5.22 -0.30
CA VAL A 138 10.45 4.77 0.61
C VAL A 138 10.97 4.82 2.04
N TYR A 139 10.19 5.45 2.91
CA TYR A 139 10.39 5.46 4.37
C TYR A 139 9.22 4.77 5.05
N GLY A 140 9.17 3.44 4.93
CA GLY A 140 8.11 2.62 5.52
C GLY A 140 8.35 2.25 6.98
N GLN A 141 7.40 1.50 7.55
CA GLN A 141 7.46 0.88 8.87
C GLN A 141 8.79 0.14 9.10
N ASP A 142 9.38 0.31 10.29
CA ASP A 142 10.65 -0.31 10.71
C ASP A 142 11.81 -0.15 9.71
N SER A 143 11.88 1.01 9.05
CA SER A 143 12.88 1.31 8.02
C SER A 143 12.81 0.42 6.77
N SER A 144 11.68 -0.26 6.57
CA SER A 144 11.39 -0.98 5.33
C SER A 144 11.39 -0.02 4.15
N LYS A 145 11.98 -0.45 3.04
CA LYS A 145 11.98 0.26 1.76
C LYS A 145 10.87 -0.24 0.83
N ILE A 146 9.87 -0.90 1.40
CA ILE A 146 8.68 -1.39 0.71
C ILE A 146 7.53 -0.48 1.10
N HIS A 147 6.96 0.16 0.08
CA HIS A 147 5.90 1.13 0.25
C HIS A 147 4.69 0.46 0.92
N ASP A 148 4.08 1.12 1.89
CA ASP A 148 2.90 0.63 2.61
C ASP A 148 3.00 -0.81 3.15
N ILE A 149 4.20 -1.28 3.53
CA ILE A 149 4.38 -2.64 4.05
C ILE A 149 3.56 -2.90 5.33
N ASP A 150 3.23 -1.84 6.06
CA ASP A 150 2.38 -1.86 7.25
C ASP A 150 0.97 -2.40 6.96
N LYS A 151 0.49 -2.29 5.71
CA LYS A 151 -0.78 -2.89 5.29
C LYS A 151 -0.81 -4.41 5.42
N LEU A 152 0.35 -5.07 5.49
CA LEU A 152 0.47 -6.50 5.74
C LEU A 152 0.32 -6.88 7.22
N ASP A 153 0.14 -5.93 8.14
CA ASP A 153 -0.28 -6.26 9.49
C ASP A 153 -1.69 -6.91 9.46
N PRO A 154 -1.94 -8.02 10.19
CA PRO A 154 -3.24 -8.67 10.18
C PRO A 154 -4.39 -7.74 10.57
N ILE A 155 -4.15 -6.80 11.49
CA ILE A 155 -5.17 -5.82 11.93
C ILE A 155 -5.38 -4.76 10.85
N MET A 156 -4.31 -4.30 10.19
CA MET A 156 -4.45 -3.43 9.01
C MET A 156 -5.29 -4.11 7.94
N MET A 157 -5.01 -5.38 7.63
CA MET A 157 -5.76 -6.12 6.62
C MET A 157 -7.25 -6.22 6.97
N ILE A 158 -7.61 -6.43 8.25
CA ILE A 158 -9.01 -6.34 8.71
C ILE A 158 -9.58 -4.96 8.42
N GLY A 159 -8.94 -3.90 8.91
CA GLY A 159 -9.48 -2.55 8.82
C GLY A 159 -9.75 -2.16 7.37
N TYR A 160 -8.81 -2.47 6.46
CA TYR A 160 -8.99 -2.26 5.03
C TYR A 160 -10.10 -3.13 4.44
N SER A 161 -10.21 -4.40 4.85
CA SER A 161 -11.29 -5.29 4.38
C SER A 161 -12.67 -4.80 4.79
N GLU A 162 -12.84 -4.39 6.05
CA GLU A 162 -14.09 -3.82 6.54
C GLU A 162 -14.46 -2.53 5.82
N ARG A 163 -13.45 -1.69 5.55
CA ARG A 163 -13.68 -0.44 4.84
C ARG A 163 -14.02 -0.62 3.37
N PHE A 164 -13.29 -1.49 2.67
CA PHE A 164 -13.32 -1.54 1.21
C PHE A 164 -14.18 -2.69 0.65
N GLU A 165 -14.23 -3.85 1.30
CA GLU A 165 -15.14 -4.93 0.88
C GLU A 165 -16.55 -4.75 1.45
N ASP A 166 -16.65 -4.40 2.75
CA ASP A 166 -17.97 -4.30 3.39
C ASP A 166 -18.56 -2.88 3.34
N ASN A 167 -17.75 -1.88 2.95
CA ASN A 167 -18.11 -0.47 2.98
C ASN A 167 -18.56 0.03 4.36
N VAL A 168 -17.93 -0.47 5.43
CA VAL A 168 -18.23 -0.10 6.82
C VAL A 168 -17.06 0.65 7.46
N THR A 169 -17.36 1.75 8.15
CA THR A 169 -16.36 2.51 8.93
C THR A 169 -16.34 2.00 10.37
N THR A 170 -15.51 0.99 10.63
CA THR A 170 -15.39 0.37 11.96
C THR A 170 -14.41 1.12 12.88
N SER A 171 -14.43 0.77 14.17
CA SER A 171 -13.47 1.28 15.14
C SER A 171 -12.05 0.82 14.79
N VAL A 172 -11.88 -0.40 14.28
CA VAL A 172 -10.58 -0.88 13.80
C VAL A 172 -10.09 -0.10 12.60
N TRP A 173 -10.94 0.16 11.60
CA TRP A 173 -10.58 1.00 10.46
C TRP A 173 -10.03 2.36 10.91
N ASN A 174 -10.68 3.01 11.89
CA ASN A 174 -10.22 4.31 12.41
C ASN A 174 -8.82 4.24 13.02
N HIS A 175 -8.50 3.16 13.75
CA HIS A 175 -7.14 2.96 14.28
C HIS A 175 -6.12 2.69 13.16
N CYS A 176 -6.52 1.91 12.15
CA CYS A 176 -5.67 1.59 11.01
C CYS A 176 -5.33 2.83 10.18
N VAL A 177 -6.31 3.68 9.83
CA VAL A 177 -6.07 4.87 9.02
C VAL A 177 -5.27 5.92 9.78
N ASP A 178 -5.55 6.12 11.07
CA ASP A 178 -4.78 7.04 11.92
C ASP A 178 -3.32 6.60 11.98
N ARG A 179 -3.06 5.33 12.31
CA ARG A 179 -1.70 4.80 12.33
C ARG A 179 -1.00 4.92 10.97
N HIS A 180 -1.65 4.48 9.90
CA HIS A 180 -1.05 4.46 8.56
C HIS A 180 -0.60 5.86 8.13
N THR A 181 -1.45 6.86 8.37
CA THR A 181 -1.19 8.24 7.97
C THR A 181 -0.21 8.98 8.89
N THR A 182 -0.07 8.54 10.14
CA THR A 182 0.88 9.13 11.10
C THR A 182 2.27 8.51 11.07
N VAL A 183 2.43 7.28 10.56
CA VAL A 183 3.74 6.61 10.44
C VAL A 183 4.38 6.83 9.07
N ASN A 184 3.59 6.83 7.99
CA ASN A 184 4.15 6.94 6.65
C ASN A 184 4.30 8.42 6.25
N ARG A 185 5.55 8.84 6.04
CA ARG A 185 5.94 10.25 5.79
C ARG A 185 5.31 10.87 4.54
N HIS A 186 4.95 10.03 3.56
CA HIS A 186 4.34 10.48 2.32
C HIS A 186 2.85 10.85 2.48
N HIS A 187 2.23 10.66 3.65
CA HIS A 187 0.87 11.16 3.92
C HIS A 187 0.91 12.56 4.52
N GLN A 188 -0.05 13.39 4.11
CA GLN A 188 -0.12 14.79 4.57
C GLN A 188 -0.39 14.93 6.06
N ALA A 189 -1.00 13.93 6.72
CA ALA A 189 -1.24 13.96 8.16
C ALA A 189 0.03 13.70 8.99
N HIS A 190 1.09 13.18 8.38
CA HIS A 190 2.34 12.90 9.08
C HIS A 190 2.95 14.20 9.62
N CYS A 191 3.45 14.17 10.85
CA CYS A 191 3.97 15.35 11.55
C CYS A 191 5.13 16.07 10.83
N LEU A 192 5.81 15.40 9.90
CA LEU A 192 6.84 15.97 8.99
C LEU A 192 6.34 17.25 8.29
N TRP A 193 5.04 17.32 8.00
CA TRP A 193 4.42 18.44 7.29
C TRP A 193 3.98 19.58 8.21
N HIS A 194 3.87 19.34 9.53
CA HIS A 194 3.27 20.27 10.48
C HIS A 194 4.24 20.67 11.61
N ASP A 195 4.67 19.70 12.43
CA ASP A 195 5.25 19.98 13.75
C ASP A 195 6.64 19.35 13.98
N CYS A 196 6.98 18.27 13.28
CA CYS A 196 8.20 17.50 13.57
C CYS A 196 9.51 18.16 13.11
N CYS A 197 9.44 19.30 12.41
CA CYS A 197 10.60 20.01 11.88
C CYS A 197 10.75 21.43 12.43
N THR A 198 10.03 21.79 13.49
CA THR A 198 10.06 23.16 14.05
C THR A 198 11.09 23.33 15.17
N ASN A 199 11.94 22.33 15.44
CA ASN A 199 12.98 22.47 16.46
C ASN A 199 14.05 23.47 16.00
N GLU A 200 14.12 24.62 16.68
CA GLU A 200 15.05 25.74 16.44
C GLU A 200 16.55 25.38 16.44
N ASN A 201 16.89 24.14 16.83
CA ASN A 201 18.27 23.64 16.95
C ASN A 201 18.66 22.57 15.92
N GLU A 202 17.75 22.11 15.06
CA GLU A 202 18.07 21.17 13.98
C GLU A 202 18.15 21.94 12.65
N GLU A 203 19.26 21.76 11.92
CA GLU A 203 19.52 22.45 10.65
C GLU A 203 18.33 22.30 9.68
N TYR A 204 17.71 23.44 9.32
CA TYR A 204 16.59 23.57 8.37
C TYR A 204 16.75 22.71 7.08
N THR A 205 17.99 22.45 6.67
CA THR A 205 18.36 21.64 5.48
C THR A 205 17.99 20.17 5.61
N CYS A 206 18.06 19.57 6.79
CA CYS A 206 17.70 18.16 7.01
C CYS A 206 16.20 17.92 6.79
N CYS A 207 15.36 18.87 7.22
CA CYS A 207 13.92 18.75 7.01
C CYS A 207 13.50 18.95 5.55
N ASP A 208 14.11 19.87 4.79
CA ASP A 208 13.77 20.08 3.38
C ASP A 208 14.15 18.88 2.50
N ASP A 209 15.32 18.26 2.73
CA ASP A 209 15.69 17.01 2.06
C ASP A 209 14.68 15.90 2.37
N MET A 210 14.29 15.77 3.64
CA MET A 210 13.34 14.73 4.05
C MET A 210 11.95 14.93 3.45
N ARG A 211 11.44 16.17 3.47
CA ARG A 211 10.18 16.52 2.81
C ARG A 211 10.26 16.36 1.30
N THR A 212 11.39 16.68 0.67
CA THR A 212 11.60 16.45 -0.77
C THR A 212 11.49 14.97 -1.11
N LYS A 213 12.10 14.09 -0.32
CA LYS A 213 11.99 12.64 -0.52
C LYS A 213 10.57 12.14 -0.26
N ALA A 214 9.90 12.64 0.78
CA ALA A 214 8.52 12.29 1.09
C ALA A 214 7.53 12.75 -0.01
N VAL A 215 7.70 13.94 -0.58
CA VAL A 215 6.91 14.41 -1.74
C VAL A 215 7.13 13.51 -2.95
N ARG A 216 8.36 13.06 -3.22
CA ARG A 216 8.61 12.13 -4.34
C ARG A 216 7.89 10.79 -4.14
N GLU A 217 7.92 10.25 -2.93
CA GLU A 217 7.14 9.05 -2.59
C GLU A 217 5.63 9.29 -2.75
N MET A 218 5.12 10.43 -2.28
CA MET A 218 3.71 10.80 -2.42
C MET A 218 3.27 10.92 -3.88
N ILE A 219 4.04 11.61 -4.72
CA ILE A 219 3.79 11.70 -6.16
C ILE A 219 3.79 10.30 -6.77
N CYS A 220 4.77 9.46 -6.43
CA CYS A 220 4.85 8.09 -6.91
C CYS A 220 3.60 7.28 -6.51
N ASP A 221 3.15 7.38 -5.26
CA ASP A 221 1.90 6.77 -4.78
C ASP A 221 0.70 7.25 -5.59
N LYS A 222 0.46 8.56 -5.71
CA LYS A 222 -0.72 9.07 -6.43
C LYS A 222 -0.71 8.75 -7.92
N VAL A 223 0.46 8.85 -8.57
CA VAL A 223 0.61 8.50 -9.98
C VAL A 223 0.42 7.00 -10.19
N SER A 224 1.00 6.14 -9.34
CA SER A 224 0.80 4.69 -9.44
C SER A 224 -0.67 4.29 -9.21
N ARG A 225 -1.38 4.94 -8.28
CA ARG A 225 -2.84 4.78 -8.12
C ARG A 225 -3.61 5.20 -9.37
N ARG A 226 -3.24 6.32 -10.01
CA ARG A 226 -3.86 6.75 -11.27
C ARG A 226 -3.61 5.74 -12.40
N VAL A 227 -2.38 5.20 -12.51
CA VAL A 227 -2.06 4.16 -13.47
C VAL A 227 -2.90 2.90 -13.21
N GLN A 228 -2.96 2.44 -11.96
CA GLN A 228 -3.72 1.26 -11.55
C GLN A 228 -5.23 1.42 -11.83
N LYS A 229 -5.86 2.46 -11.28
CA LYS A 229 -7.34 2.58 -11.22
C LYS A 229 -7.94 3.46 -12.31
N GLY A 230 -7.20 4.45 -12.82
CA GLY A 230 -7.69 5.41 -13.81
C GLY A 230 -7.31 5.09 -15.25
N LEU A 231 -6.12 4.49 -15.46
CA LEU A 231 -5.57 4.26 -16.80
C LEU A 231 -5.50 2.78 -17.19
N GLY A 232 -5.96 1.87 -16.33
CA GLY A 232 -5.96 0.42 -16.61
C GLY A 232 -4.55 -0.11 -16.87
N GLY A 233 -3.56 0.36 -16.11
CA GLY A 233 -2.17 -0.07 -16.21
C GLY A 233 -1.32 0.62 -17.28
N ARG A 234 -1.90 1.50 -18.11
CA ARG A 234 -1.17 2.18 -19.20
C ARG A 234 -0.22 3.26 -18.68
N LEU A 235 1.06 3.15 -19.05
CA LEU A 235 2.10 4.14 -18.78
C LEU A 235 2.16 5.16 -19.93
N THR A 236 1.53 6.31 -19.74
CA THR A 236 1.40 7.39 -20.74
C THR A 236 1.63 8.74 -20.08
N GLU A 237 1.74 9.83 -20.86
CA GLU A 237 1.86 11.18 -20.29
C GLU A 237 0.70 11.54 -19.34
N ASP A 238 -0.49 10.99 -19.59
CA ASP A 238 -1.67 11.20 -18.75
C ASP A 238 -1.52 10.70 -17.32
N MET A 239 -0.54 9.84 -17.02
CA MET A 239 -0.31 9.37 -15.65
C MET A 239 0.13 10.50 -14.71
N TRP A 240 0.72 11.57 -15.26
CA TRP A 240 1.14 12.75 -14.50
C TRP A 240 0.01 13.78 -14.29
N ASN A 241 -1.19 13.51 -14.81
CA ASN A 241 -2.39 14.35 -14.60
C ASN A 241 -3.08 13.98 -13.27
N VAL A 242 -2.36 14.14 -12.16
CA VAL A 242 -2.91 14.01 -10.80
C VAL A 242 -3.46 15.35 -10.35
N GLU A 243 -4.66 15.34 -9.77
CA GLU A 243 -5.34 16.55 -9.28
C GLU A 243 -4.64 17.15 -8.06
N GLU A 244 -4.58 18.48 -8.00
CA GLU A 244 -4.00 19.21 -6.86
C GLU A 244 -4.66 18.87 -5.52
N ALA A 245 -5.96 18.51 -5.55
CA ALA A 245 -6.73 18.10 -4.38
C ALA A 245 -6.11 16.92 -3.62
N TYR A 246 -5.33 16.06 -4.29
CA TYR A 246 -4.61 14.94 -3.64
C TYR A 246 -3.46 15.39 -2.74
N PHE A 247 -3.01 16.64 -2.86
CA PHE A 247 -1.97 17.25 -2.04
C PHE A 247 -2.53 18.20 -0.98
N LYS A 248 -3.86 18.32 -0.89
CA LYS A 248 -4.52 19.11 0.15
C LYS A 248 -4.07 18.64 1.53
N GLY A 249 -3.63 19.57 2.37
CA GLY A 249 -3.03 19.29 3.68
C GLY A 249 -1.52 19.55 3.74
N LEU A 250 -0.85 19.70 2.61
CA LEU A 250 0.50 20.27 2.55
C LEU A 250 0.45 21.80 2.64
N THR A 251 1.58 22.42 3.01
CA THR A 251 1.75 23.88 2.83
C THR A 251 1.82 24.22 1.35
N GLU A 252 1.46 25.46 1.00
CA GLU A 252 1.38 25.93 -0.39
C GLU A 252 2.67 25.69 -1.18
N ASP A 253 3.83 25.98 -0.60
CA ASP A 253 5.14 25.76 -1.23
C ASP A 253 5.36 24.29 -1.64
N TRP A 254 4.89 23.33 -0.82
CA TRP A 254 5.03 21.90 -1.13
C TRP A 254 4.02 21.42 -2.16
N VAL A 255 2.83 22.01 -2.19
CA VAL A 255 1.86 21.78 -3.27
C VAL A 255 2.46 22.24 -4.60
N VAL A 256 2.97 23.47 -4.67
CA VAL A 256 3.64 24.01 -5.87
C VAL A 256 4.80 23.11 -6.29
N LYS A 257 5.68 22.74 -5.35
CA LYS A 257 6.83 21.86 -5.64
C LYS A 257 6.40 20.49 -6.16
N ALA A 258 5.31 19.91 -5.64
CA ALA A 258 4.78 18.64 -6.13
C ALA A 258 4.22 18.77 -7.56
N MET A 259 3.48 19.84 -7.83
CA MET A 259 2.94 20.13 -9.15
C MET A 259 4.07 20.37 -10.17
N ASP A 260 5.08 21.16 -9.84
CA ASP A 260 6.24 21.42 -10.71
C ASP A 260 7.01 20.13 -11.05
N MET A 261 7.23 19.26 -10.04
CA MET A 261 7.83 17.95 -10.28
C MET A 261 7.01 17.15 -11.28
N MET A 262 5.68 17.02 -11.10
CA MET A 262 4.84 16.29 -12.05
C MET A 262 4.81 16.92 -13.45
N HIS A 263 4.79 18.24 -13.57
CA HIS A 263 4.85 18.93 -14.86
C HIS A 263 6.17 18.67 -15.59
N SER A 264 7.29 18.64 -14.86
CA SER A 264 8.60 18.29 -15.44
C SER A 264 8.64 16.85 -15.97
N MET A 265 7.82 15.95 -15.42
CA MET A 265 7.70 14.56 -15.88
C MET A 265 6.81 14.39 -17.13
N ARG A 266 6.12 15.44 -17.59
CA ARG A 266 5.28 15.36 -18.81
C ARG A 266 6.05 15.56 -20.11
N ARG A 267 7.28 16.07 -20.05
CA ARG A 267 8.07 16.36 -21.26
C ARG A 267 8.74 15.08 -21.75
N ILE A 268 8.43 14.67 -22.99
CA ILE A 268 9.21 13.74 -23.82
C ILE A 268 10.24 14.54 -24.60
#